data_AF-A0AAD2FF67-F1
#
_entry.id   AF-A0AAD2FF67-F1
#
_cell.length_a   1.000
_cell.length_b   1.000
_cell.length_c   1.000
_cell.angle_alpha   90.00
_cell.angle_beta   90.00
_cell.angle_gamma   90.00
#
_symmetry.space_group_name_H-M   'P 1'
#
loop_
_entity.id
_entity.type
_entity.pdbx_description
1 polymer ?
#
loop_
_entity_poly.entity_id
_entity_poly.type
_entity_poly.pdbx_seq_one_letter_code
_entity_poly.pdbx_strand_id
1 'polypeptide(L)'
;MYKHVMSITSLMSVGLLLVLASRIASVQAFVPASSMNSVNPTVFTTVAHSTSDVSLRMANLFGGLFGNGGGSNNGAASSNGVETLFTLPTTKLKKGPLQFFLKIYLVAAQNEPTPGSWAIGGDESNLDSINAYYKDGTGMVSVVLNDNSIEIQRHGKSPSLQMVLQESLLLHGLLDELQSLAENEEVEAEKRLVQWVNGKKTVDDARSTLPARQD
;
A
#
# COMPACT_ATOMS: atom_id res chain seq x y z
N MET A 1 -4.39 28.48 -56.67
CA MET A 1 -3.78 27.29 -57.31
C MET A 1 -3.72 26.19 -56.26
N TYR A 2 -4.62 25.21 -56.38
CA TYR A 2 -4.78 24.08 -55.47
C TYR A 2 -3.70 23.02 -55.73
N LYS A 3 -3.07 22.51 -54.68
CA LYS A 3 -2.53 21.14 -54.67
C LYS A 3 -2.88 20.47 -53.34
N HIS A 4 -4.03 19.81 -53.37
CA HIS A 4 -4.33 18.63 -52.57
C HIS A 4 -3.27 17.55 -52.85
N VAL A 5 -2.64 17.01 -51.82
CA VAL A 5 -2.11 15.65 -51.85
C VAL A 5 -2.66 14.94 -50.62
N MET A 6 -3.71 14.19 -50.90
CA MET A 6 -4.39 13.24 -50.03
C MET A 6 -3.53 11.97 -50.03
N SER A 7 -3.00 11.55 -48.88
CA SER A 7 -2.35 10.23 -48.76
C SER A 7 -3.31 9.29 -48.05
N ILE A 8 -3.95 8.44 -48.86
CA ILE A 8 -4.75 7.29 -48.49
C ILE A 8 -3.83 6.08 -48.65
N THR A 9 -3.58 5.35 -47.57
CA THR A 9 -3.12 3.95 -47.42
C THR A 9 -2.46 3.88 -46.04
N SER A 10 -2.97 3.15 -45.06
CA SER A 10 -3.01 1.70 -45.07
C SER A 10 -3.99 1.21 -44.00
N LEU A 11 -5.07 0.60 -44.49
CA LEU A 11 -5.89 -0.38 -43.79
C LEU A 11 -5.02 -1.63 -43.57
N MET A 12 -4.52 -1.83 -42.36
CA MET A 12 -3.95 -3.10 -41.94
C MET A 12 -4.50 -3.47 -40.56
N SER A 13 -5.28 -4.54 -40.59
CA SER A 13 -5.41 -5.51 -39.51
C SER A 13 -6.32 -5.15 -38.32
N VAL A 14 -7.62 -5.14 -38.62
CA VAL A 14 -8.61 -5.78 -37.75
C VAL A 14 -8.23 -7.26 -37.63
N GLY A 15 -7.57 -7.62 -36.53
CA GLY A 15 -7.01 -8.97 -36.35
C GLY A 15 -6.45 -9.21 -34.96
N LEU A 16 -7.19 -8.89 -33.90
CA LEU A 16 -6.91 -9.43 -32.57
C LEU A 16 -8.22 -9.61 -31.79
N LEU A 17 -9.05 -10.51 -32.30
CA LEU A 17 -10.20 -11.07 -31.62
C LEU A 17 -9.81 -12.50 -31.18
N LEU A 18 -10.01 -12.80 -29.89
CA LEU A 18 -10.06 -14.14 -29.30
C LEU A 18 -8.75 -14.97 -29.23
N VAL A 19 -7.93 -14.71 -28.22
CA VAL A 19 -7.24 -15.79 -27.47
C VAL A 19 -7.25 -15.43 -25.97
N LEU A 20 -8.41 -15.57 -25.32
CA LEU A 20 -8.48 -15.63 -23.86
C LEU A 20 -9.62 -16.57 -23.43
N ALA A 21 -9.57 -17.79 -23.93
CA ALA A 21 -10.39 -18.89 -23.41
C ALA A 21 -9.53 -20.14 -23.39
N SER A 22 -9.17 -20.55 -22.17
CA SER A 22 -8.84 -21.92 -21.72
C SER A 22 -7.57 -22.00 -20.88
N ARG A 23 -7.61 -21.53 -19.62
CA ARG A 23 -6.99 -22.21 -18.46
C ARG A 23 -7.73 -21.85 -17.17
N ILE A 24 -8.99 -22.28 -17.07
CA ILE A 24 -9.58 -22.53 -15.76
C ILE A 24 -9.11 -23.94 -15.38
N ALA A 25 -8.05 -24.00 -14.58
CA ALA A 25 -7.68 -25.24 -13.92
C ALA A 25 -8.77 -25.54 -12.88
N SER A 26 -9.53 -26.60 -13.14
CA SER A 26 -10.49 -27.18 -12.23
C SER A 26 -9.78 -27.68 -10.97
N VAL A 27 -9.73 -26.86 -9.92
CA VAL A 27 -9.40 -27.36 -8.58
C VAL A 27 -10.70 -27.90 -7.99
N GLN A 28 -10.88 -29.22 -8.10
CA GLN A 28 -11.89 -29.92 -7.31
C GLN A 28 -11.43 -29.89 -5.84
N ALA A 29 -12.03 -29.01 -5.05
CA ALA A 29 -11.94 -29.10 -3.60
C ALA A 29 -12.80 -30.30 -3.14
N PHE A 30 -12.12 -31.39 -2.83
CA PHE A 30 -12.64 -32.55 -2.14
C PHE A 30 -13.05 -32.13 -0.72
N VAL A 31 -14.35 -32.10 -0.43
CA VAL A 31 -14.89 -31.91 0.91
C VAL A 31 -15.13 -33.29 1.53
N PRO A 32 -14.36 -33.74 2.53
CA PRO A 32 -14.77 -34.89 3.32
C PRO A 32 -15.93 -34.49 4.24
N ALA A 33 -17.07 -35.13 4.04
CA ALA A 33 -18.17 -35.12 4.99
C ALA A 33 -17.74 -35.88 6.25
N SER A 34 -17.41 -35.14 7.32
CA SER A 34 -17.22 -35.74 8.64
C SER A 34 -18.55 -35.74 9.38
N SER A 35 -18.99 -36.95 9.64
CA SER A 35 -20.17 -37.40 10.36
C SER A 35 -20.42 -36.69 11.68
N MET A 36 -21.70 -36.43 11.92
CA MET A 36 -22.29 -36.18 13.23
C MET A 36 -21.85 -37.26 14.23
N ASN A 37 -21.30 -36.84 15.37
CA ASN A 37 -21.34 -37.65 16.57
C ASN A 37 -21.86 -36.79 17.73
N SER A 38 -23.07 -37.15 18.15
CA SER A 38 -23.78 -36.66 19.32
C SER A 38 -23.13 -37.27 20.56
N VAL A 39 -22.61 -36.45 21.47
CA VAL A 39 -22.37 -36.84 22.87
C VAL A 39 -22.72 -35.67 23.80
N ASN A 40 -23.44 -36.05 24.87
CA ASN A 40 -24.20 -35.29 25.85
C ASN A 40 -23.52 -34.09 26.57
N PRO A 41 -24.34 -33.18 27.13
CA PRO A 41 -23.88 -32.09 27.99
C PRO A 41 -23.63 -32.59 29.42
N THR A 42 -22.41 -32.38 29.94
CA THR A 42 -22.11 -32.53 31.36
C THR A 42 -21.88 -31.16 31.97
N VAL A 43 -22.83 -30.76 32.81
CA VAL A 43 -22.77 -29.61 33.72
C VAL A 43 -21.59 -29.77 34.66
N PHE A 44 -20.70 -28.76 34.75
CA PHE A 44 -19.79 -28.60 35.88
C PHE A 44 -19.68 -27.12 36.30
N THR A 45 -20.43 -26.85 37.37
CA THR A 45 -20.19 -26.00 38.54
C THR A 45 -19.01 -25.01 38.54
N THR A 46 -19.40 -23.75 38.70
CA THR A 46 -18.62 -22.61 39.19
C THR A 46 -17.83 -22.91 40.46
N VAL A 47 -16.53 -22.63 40.46
CA VAL A 47 -15.77 -22.34 41.68
C VAL A 47 -14.94 -21.08 41.43
N ALA A 48 -15.32 -20.00 42.12
CA ALA A 48 -14.53 -18.77 42.19
C ALA A 48 -13.25 -19.04 42.99
N HIS A 49 -12.10 -18.61 42.47
CA HIS A 49 -10.90 -18.36 43.29
C HIS A 49 -10.28 -17.02 42.92
N SER A 50 -10.06 -16.27 43.98
CA SER A 50 -9.62 -14.89 44.07
C SER A 50 -8.09 -14.79 44.04
N THR A 51 -7.62 -13.71 43.40
CA THR A 51 -6.41 -12.92 43.72
C THR A 51 -5.07 -13.63 43.89
N SER A 52 -4.19 -13.41 42.90
CA SER A 52 -2.92 -12.72 43.15
C SER A 52 -2.35 -12.18 41.85
N ASP A 53 -2.34 -10.85 41.77
CA ASP A 53 -1.61 -10.05 40.80
C ASP A 53 -0.17 -10.52 40.65
N VAL A 54 0.16 -11.07 39.48
CA VAL A 54 1.50 -10.96 38.91
C VAL A 54 1.36 -10.09 37.67
N SER A 55 1.35 -8.78 37.92
CA SER A 55 1.53 -7.74 36.92
C SER A 55 2.92 -7.94 36.29
N LEU A 56 3.00 -8.77 35.24
CA LEU A 56 4.12 -8.75 34.30
C LEU A 56 4.04 -7.42 33.55
N ARG A 57 4.61 -6.39 34.18
CA ARG A 57 4.95 -5.12 33.54
C ARG A 57 5.99 -5.38 32.45
N MET A 58 5.52 -5.85 31.29
CA MET A 58 6.23 -5.79 30.01
C MET A 58 5.85 -4.52 29.21
N ALA A 59 5.28 -3.52 29.89
CA ALA A 59 5.15 -2.18 29.35
C ALA A 59 6.46 -1.40 29.63
N ASN A 60 7.05 -0.87 28.56
CA ASN A 60 8.05 0.23 28.56
C ASN A 60 9.55 -0.11 28.62
N LEU A 61 10.00 -1.29 28.18
CA LEU A 61 11.45 -1.54 28.02
C LEU A 61 12.05 -0.96 26.72
N PHE A 62 11.23 -0.62 25.72
CA PHE A 62 11.71 -0.07 24.44
C PHE A 62 11.51 1.45 24.27
N GLY A 63 10.92 2.14 25.25
CA GLY A 63 10.64 3.58 25.18
C GLY A 63 11.84 4.50 25.48
N GLY A 64 13.02 3.96 25.79
CA GLY A 64 14.20 4.73 26.22
C GLY A 64 15.42 4.66 25.31
N LEU A 65 15.36 3.90 24.20
CA LEU A 65 16.54 3.64 23.36
C LEU A 65 16.60 4.49 22.08
N PHE A 66 15.51 5.20 21.74
CA PHE A 66 15.44 6.06 20.54
C PHE A 66 15.05 7.48 20.96
N GLY A 67 16.04 8.33 21.21
CA GLY A 67 15.83 9.78 21.18
C GLY A 67 15.97 10.53 22.50
N ASN A 68 17.20 10.61 23.02
CA ASN A 68 17.67 11.84 23.65
C ASN A 68 19.03 12.24 23.07
N GLY A 69 19.01 12.64 21.80
CA GLY A 69 20.11 13.31 21.12
C GLY A 69 19.60 14.65 20.62
N GLY A 70 19.93 15.72 21.35
CA GLY A 70 19.55 17.08 21.02
C GLY A 70 19.99 17.46 19.60
N GLY A 71 19.03 17.82 18.78
CA GLY A 71 19.22 18.28 17.40
C GLY A 71 17.97 19.02 16.95
N SER A 72 17.93 20.31 17.28
CA SER A 72 16.96 21.27 16.75
C SER A 72 16.92 21.19 15.23
N ASN A 73 15.73 20.98 14.64
CA ASN A 73 15.34 21.51 13.34
C ASN A 73 13.80 21.42 13.17
N ASN A 74 13.14 22.58 13.20
CA ASN A 74 11.85 22.90 12.56
C ASN A 74 10.84 21.75 12.35
N GLY A 75 10.30 21.20 13.44
CA GLY A 75 9.11 20.36 13.40
C GLY A 75 7.87 21.25 13.45
N ALA A 76 7.29 21.56 12.29
CA ALA A 76 5.95 22.13 12.24
C ALA A 76 4.99 21.18 12.98
N ALA A 77 4.39 21.67 14.05
CA ALA A 77 3.39 20.95 14.81
C ALA A 77 2.20 20.61 13.91
N SER A 78 2.09 19.35 13.47
CA SER A 78 0.88 18.85 12.82
C SER A 78 -0.20 18.61 13.88
N SER A 79 -1.02 19.63 14.12
CA SER A 79 -2.11 19.59 15.10
C SER A 79 -3.28 18.68 14.72
N ASN A 80 -3.22 18.01 13.56
CA ASN A 80 -4.32 17.20 13.02
C ASN A 80 -4.02 15.69 12.95
N GLY A 81 -2.86 15.24 13.45
CA GLY A 81 -2.48 13.83 13.40
C GLY A 81 -2.24 13.31 11.97
N VAL A 82 -1.81 14.20 11.07
CA VAL A 82 -1.42 13.87 9.69
C VAL A 82 0.06 14.24 9.50
N GLU A 83 0.88 13.27 9.14
CA GLU A 83 2.31 13.41 8.95
C GLU A 83 2.65 13.05 7.50
N THR A 84 3.22 13.97 6.73
CA THR A 84 3.72 13.65 5.39
C THR A 84 5.06 12.94 5.52
N LEU A 85 5.14 11.68 5.09
CA LEU A 85 6.37 10.89 5.19
C LEU A 85 7.38 11.34 4.12
N PHE A 86 6.93 11.43 2.87
CA PHE A 86 7.72 11.94 1.76
C PHE A 86 6.84 12.36 0.58
N THR A 87 7.42 13.16 -0.30
CA THR A 87 6.81 13.64 -1.54
C THR A 87 7.71 13.30 -2.72
N LEU A 88 7.16 12.60 -3.71
CA LEU A 88 7.85 12.22 -4.94
C LEU A 88 7.50 13.22 -6.05
N PRO A 89 8.40 14.15 -6.42
CA PRO A 89 8.15 15.08 -7.51
C PRO A 89 8.13 14.35 -8.86
N THR A 90 7.13 14.67 -9.70
CA THR A 90 6.92 14.09 -11.02
C THR A 90 6.84 15.16 -12.11
N THR A 91 7.36 14.84 -13.29
CA THR A 91 7.28 15.70 -14.48
C THR A 91 5.98 15.44 -15.24
N LYS A 92 5.52 14.19 -15.25
CA LYS A 92 4.30 13.75 -15.93
C LYS A 92 3.64 12.65 -15.11
N LEU A 93 2.34 12.80 -14.85
CA LEU A 93 1.55 11.85 -14.08
C LEU A 93 0.23 11.53 -14.79
N LYS A 94 -0.03 10.24 -15.06
CA LYS A 94 -1.33 9.77 -15.57
C LYS A 94 -2.18 9.29 -14.40
N LYS A 95 -2.80 10.23 -13.67
CA LYS A 95 -3.53 9.97 -12.42
C LYS A 95 -4.51 8.80 -12.49
N GLY A 96 -5.44 8.79 -13.45
CA GLY A 96 -6.48 7.75 -13.54
C GLY A 96 -5.92 6.32 -13.62
N PRO A 97 -5.12 5.99 -14.65
CA PRO A 97 -4.50 4.66 -14.75
C PRO A 97 -3.56 4.33 -13.59
N LEU A 98 -2.81 5.30 -13.06
CA LEU A 98 -1.93 5.09 -11.92
C LEU A 98 -2.74 4.77 -10.65
N GLN A 99 -3.82 5.52 -10.38
CA GLN A 99 -4.69 5.28 -9.24
C GLN A 99 -5.30 3.89 -9.29
N PHE A 100 -5.75 3.46 -10.47
CA PHE A 100 -6.28 2.11 -10.68
C PHE A 100 -5.22 1.03 -10.39
N PHE A 101 -4.01 1.20 -10.92
CA PHE A 101 -2.88 0.30 -10.65
C PHE A 101 -2.58 0.22 -9.15
N LEU A 102 -2.47 1.37 -8.48
CA LEU A 102 -2.17 1.46 -7.05
C LEU A 102 -3.25 0.80 -6.19
N LYS A 103 -4.54 0.94 -6.56
CA LYS A 103 -5.63 0.22 -5.89
C LYS A 103 -5.47 -1.29 -6.01
N ILE A 104 -5.13 -1.80 -7.21
CA ILE A 104 -4.88 -3.24 -7.41
C ILE A 104 -3.69 -3.70 -6.57
N TYR A 105 -2.58 -2.95 -6.61
CA TYR A 105 -1.38 -3.26 -5.83
C TYR A 105 -1.70 -3.35 -4.34
N LEU A 106 -2.37 -2.33 -3.79
CA LEU A 106 -2.72 -2.28 -2.38
C LEU A 106 -3.71 -3.38 -1.98
N VAL A 107 -4.64 -3.77 -2.87
CA VAL A 107 -5.52 -4.92 -2.65
C VAL A 107 -4.74 -6.23 -2.59
N ALA A 108 -3.75 -6.41 -3.47
CA ALA A 108 -2.87 -7.57 -3.42
C ALA A 108 -2.04 -7.61 -2.13
N ALA A 109 -1.58 -6.45 -1.64
CA ALA A 109 -0.79 -6.32 -0.43
C ALA A 109 -1.60 -6.41 0.89
N GLN A 110 -2.93 -6.54 0.86
CA GLN A 110 -3.79 -6.54 2.06
C GLN A 110 -3.44 -7.63 3.08
N ASN A 111 -2.95 -8.77 2.57
CA ASN A 111 -2.68 -9.96 3.35
C ASN A 111 -1.21 -10.17 3.68
N GLU A 112 -0.35 -9.22 3.31
CA GLU A 112 1.09 -9.30 3.53
C GLU A 112 1.52 -8.33 4.63
N PRO A 113 2.38 -8.76 5.57
CA PRO A 113 2.87 -10.12 5.83
C PRO A 113 1.88 -10.95 6.67
N THR A 114 0.85 -10.34 7.24
CA THR A 114 -0.20 -11.05 8.00
C THR A 114 -1.56 -10.86 7.32
N PRO A 115 -2.39 -11.90 7.20
CA PRO A 115 -3.73 -11.79 6.62
C PRO A 115 -4.55 -10.67 7.27
N GLY A 116 -5.22 -9.87 6.43
CA GLY A 116 -6.05 -8.75 6.86
C GLY A 116 -5.32 -7.64 7.62
N SER A 117 -4.04 -7.40 7.31
CA SER A 117 -3.27 -6.30 7.95
C SER A 117 -3.75 -4.94 7.51
N TRP A 118 -4.17 -4.83 6.24
CA TRP A 118 -4.62 -3.58 5.65
C TRP A 118 -6.04 -3.72 5.12
N ALA A 119 -6.89 -2.77 5.46
CA ALA A 119 -8.17 -2.56 4.80
C ALA A 119 -8.02 -1.39 3.84
N ILE A 120 -8.20 -1.63 2.55
CA ILE A 120 -8.14 -0.57 1.55
C ILE A 120 -9.50 0.10 1.47
N GLY A 121 -9.50 1.40 1.69
CA GLY A 121 -10.68 2.24 1.62
C GLY A 121 -10.38 3.51 0.83
N GLY A 122 -11.44 4.18 0.44
CA GLY A 122 -11.36 5.42 -0.31
C GLY A 122 -12.77 5.90 -0.51
N ASP A 123 -12.95 7.21 -0.46
CA ASP A 123 -14.18 7.78 -0.94
C ASP A 123 -14.22 7.52 -2.46
N GLU A 124 -15.25 6.83 -2.96
CA GLU A 124 -15.42 6.62 -4.40
C GLU A 124 -15.50 7.95 -5.15
N SER A 125 -15.88 9.03 -4.46
CA SER A 125 -15.89 10.39 -5.01
C SER A 125 -14.51 11.05 -5.04
N ASN A 126 -13.53 10.58 -4.26
CA ASN A 126 -12.18 11.14 -4.24
C ASN A 126 -11.23 10.30 -5.10
N LEU A 127 -11.03 10.76 -6.33
CA LEU A 127 -10.15 10.11 -7.31
C LEU A 127 -8.66 10.44 -7.09
N ASP A 128 -8.33 11.35 -6.18
CA ASP A 128 -6.95 11.80 -5.98
C ASP A 128 -6.27 11.15 -4.77
N SER A 129 -6.99 10.39 -3.94
CA SER A 129 -6.40 9.73 -2.77
C SER A 129 -6.78 8.26 -2.66
N ILE A 130 -5.88 7.47 -2.09
CA ILE A 130 -6.10 6.05 -1.78
C ILE A 130 -5.67 5.83 -0.34
N ASN A 131 -6.57 5.28 0.49
CA ASN A 131 -6.33 5.11 1.91
C ASN A 131 -6.20 3.63 2.27
N ALA A 132 -5.16 3.28 3.03
CA ALA A 132 -4.96 1.96 3.59
C ALA A 132 -5.05 2.07 5.12
N TYR A 133 -6.09 1.49 5.70
CA TYR A 133 -6.32 1.48 7.14
C TYR A 133 -5.66 0.26 7.76
N TYR A 134 -4.86 0.47 8.79
CA TYR A 134 -4.24 -0.64 9.49
C TYR A 134 -5.24 -1.28 10.46
N LYS A 135 -5.22 -2.62 10.58
CA LYS A 135 -6.24 -3.41 11.30
C LYS A 135 -6.46 -3.08 12.77
N ASP A 136 -5.49 -2.47 13.44
CA ASP A 136 -5.61 -2.10 14.85
C ASP A 136 -6.30 -0.74 15.07
N GLY A 137 -6.61 -0.01 13.99
CA GLY A 137 -7.25 1.30 14.00
C GLY A 137 -6.37 2.45 14.52
N THR A 138 -5.08 2.22 14.77
CA THR A 138 -4.16 3.23 15.33
C THR A 138 -3.68 4.23 14.29
N GLY A 139 -3.80 3.90 13.00
CA GLY A 139 -3.51 4.82 11.93
C GLY A 139 -3.81 4.29 10.53
N MET A 140 -3.47 5.11 9.55
CA MET A 140 -3.70 4.84 8.14
C MET A 140 -2.57 5.42 7.29
N VAL A 141 -2.37 4.85 6.12
CA VAL A 141 -1.46 5.36 5.09
C VAL A 141 -2.32 5.89 3.94
N SER A 142 -2.09 7.13 3.53
CA SER A 142 -2.76 7.75 2.38
C SER A 142 -1.75 8.01 1.27
N VAL A 143 -2.09 7.57 0.06
CA VAL A 143 -1.38 7.90 -1.17
C VAL A 143 -2.17 8.99 -1.89
N VAL A 144 -1.62 10.20 -1.93
CA VAL A 144 -2.25 11.37 -2.54
C VAL A 144 -1.57 11.67 -3.88
N LEU A 145 -2.37 11.72 -4.94
CA LEU A 145 -1.95 11.96 -6.32
C LEU A 145 -2.24 13.41 -6.69
N ASN A 146 -1.22 14.26 -6.64
CA ASN A 146 -1.29 15.63 -7.14
C ASN A 146 -0.88 15.68 -8.61
N ASP A 147 -1.09 16.82 -9.28
CA ASP A 147 -0.77 16.92 -10.72
C ASP A 147 0.72 16.72 -11.03
N ASN A 148 1.59 17.14 -10.11
CA ASN A 148 3.05 17.11 -10.27
C ASN A 148 3.77 16.37 -9.13
N SER A 149 3.05 15.68 -8.24
CA SER A 149 3.68 14.94 -7.14
C SER A 149 2.82 13.78 -6.66
N ILE A 150 3.48 12.79 -6.08
CA ILE A 150 2.84 11.73 -5.28
C ILE A 150 3.25 11.97 -3.84
N GLU A 151 2.29 12.11 -2.94
CA GLU A 151 2.53 12.30 -1.52
C GLU A 151 2.10 11.08 -0.73
N ILE A 152 2.95 10.65 0.19
CA ILE A 152 2.62 9.61 1.15
C ILE A 152 2.41 10.26 2.51
N GLN A 153 1.21 10.10 3.04
CA GLN A 153 0.81 10.66 4.32
C GLN A 153 0.45 9.56 5.30
N ARG A 154 0.90 9.68 6.53
CA ARG A 154 0.49 8.86 7.65
C ARG A 154 -0.55 9.62 8.45
N HIS A 155 -1.66 8.97 8.79
CA HIS A 155 -2.65 9.51 9.73
C HIS A 155 -2.66 8.69 11.01
N GLY A 156 -2.87 9.37 12.13
CA GLY A 156 -2.91 8.79 13.47
C GLY A 156 -2.14 9.66 14.46
N LYS A 157 -2.71 9.90 15.65
CA LYS A 157 -2.03 10.68 16.70
C LYS A 157 -0.85 9.94 17.32
N SER A 158 -0.95 8.61 17.41
CA SER A 158 0.04 7.75 18.04
C SER A 158 -0.03 6.37 17.38
N PRO A 159 0.51 6.22 16.16
CA PRO A 159 0.48 4.95 15.44
C PRO A 159 1.21 3.87 16.24
N SER A 160 0.70 2.63 16.22
CA SER A 160 1.39 1.54 16.90
C SER A 160 2.73 1.25 16.23
N LEU A 161 3.71 0.77 17.00
CA LEU A 161 4.99 0.33 16.44
C LEU A 161 4.78 -0.73 15.34
N GLN A 162 3.82 -1.62 15.55
CA GLN A 162 3.49 -2.64 14.56
C GLN A 162 3.00 -2.00 13.25
N MET A 163 2.11 -1.01 13.33
CA MET A 163 1.65 -0.26 12.15
C MET A 163 2.83 0.38 11.41
N VAL A 164 3.73 1.08 12.12
CA VAL A 164 4.88 1.77 11.51
C VAL A 164 5.82 0.78 10.81
N LEU A 165 6.07 -0.38 11.40
CA LEU A 165 6.88 -1.43 10.77
C LEU A 165 6.20 -1.99 9.52
N GLN A 166 4.89 -2.25 9.58
CA GLN A 166 4.13 -2.76 8.44
C GLN A 166 4.01 -1.72 7.32
N GLU A 167 3.83 -0.45 7.67
CA GLU A 167 3.83 0.67 6.75
C GLU A 167 5.14 0.71 5.97
N SER A 168 6.27 0.55 6.66
CA SER A 168 7.58 0.57 5.97
C SER A 168 7.70 -0.56 4.95
N LEU A 169 7.20 -1.76 5.25
CA LEU A 169 7.21 -2.89 4.31
C LEU A 169 6.31 -2.62 3.10
N LEU A 170 5.10 -2.12 3.35
CA LEU A 170 4.15 -1.73 2.29
C LEU A 170 4.74 -0.65 1.38
N LEU A 171 5.37 0.37 1.96
CA LEU A 171 5.92 1.51 1.22
C LEU A 171 7.16 1.13 0.42
N HIS A 172 8.00 0.21 0.89
CA HIS A 172 9.11 -0.30 0.08
C HIS A 172 8.63 -1.02 -1.17
N GLY A 173 7.67 -1.94 -1.03
CA GLY A 173 7.07 -2.63 -2.18
C GLY A 173 6.38 -1.66 -3.14
N LEU A 174 5.68 -0.65 -2.59
CA LEU A 174 5.05 0.40 -3.39
C LEU A 174 6.09 1.19 -4.21
N LEU A 175 7.21 1.55 -3.59
CA LEU A 175 8.31 2.28 -4.24
C LEU A 175 9.00 1.42 -5.32
N ASP A 176 9.14 0.11 -5.12
CA ASP A 176 9.64 -0.83 -6.13
C ASP A 176 8.73 -0.86 -7.37
N GLU A 177 7.41 -0.96 -7.17
CA GLU A 177 6.43 -0.95 -8.27
C GLU A 177 6.40 0.39 -9.00
N LEU A 178 6.41 1.50 -8.26
CA LEU A 178 6.47 2.84 -8.86
C LEU A 178 7.74 3.05 -9.69
N GLN A 179 8.89 2.56 -9.20
CA GLN A 179 10.13 2.62 -9.95
C GLN A 179 10.06 1.78 -11.22
N SER A 180 9.55 0.54 -11.13
CA SER A 180 9.32 -0.34 -12.28
C SER A 180 8.47 0.33 -13.36
N LEU A 181 7.37 0.98 -12.97
CA LEU A 181 6.50 1.73 -13.89
C LEU A 181 7.17 2.93 -14.56
N ALA A 182 8.15 3.55 -13.90
CA ALA A 182 8.86 4.71 -14.40
C ALA A 182 10.05 4.35 -15.29
N GLU A 183 10.72 3.23 -15.01
CA GLU A 183 12.00 2.84 -15.63
C GLU A 183 11.85 1.74 -16.68
N ASN A 184 10.66 1.17 -16.88
CA ASN A 184 10.44 0.11 -17.87
C ASN A 184 10.87 0.54 -19.29
N GLU A 185 11.95 -0.06 -19.78
CA GLU A 185 12.58 0.23 -21.07
C GLU A 185 11.75 -0.27 -22.26
N GLU A 186 10.89 -1.27 -22.06
CA GLU A 186 9.99 -1.79 -23.10
C GLU A 186 8.86 -0.81 -23.44
N VAL A 187 8.59 0.15 -22.54
CA VAL A 187 7.53 1.16 -22.69
C VAL A 187 8.15 2.51 -23.05
N GLU A 188 7.72 3.05 -24.20
CA GLU A 188 8.06 4.42 -24.62
C GLU A 188 7.82 5.43 -23.48
N ALA A 189 8.76 6.36 -23.28
CA ALA A 189 8.71 7.32 -22.18
C ALA A 189 7.35 8.03 -22.07
N GLU A 190 6.76 8.45 -23.20
CA GLU A 190 5.47 9.16 -23.22
C GLU A 190 4.27 8.30 -22.77
N LYS A 191 4.38 6.98 -22.95
CA LYS A 191 3.35 5.99 -22.58
C LYS A 191 3.43 5.58 -21.11
N ARG A 192 4.54 5.81 -20.43
CA ARG A 192 4.72 5.54 -18.99
C ARG A 192 3.67 6.29 -18.14
N LEU A 193 3.33 5.67 -17.00
CA LEU A 193 2.32 6.21 -16.08
C LEU A 193 2.87 7.35 -15.23
N VAL A 194 4.16 7.30 -14.92
CA VAL A 194 4.86 8.27 -14.10
C VAL A 194 6.25 8.53 -14.67
N GLN A 195 6.71 9.77 -14.55
CA GLN A 195 8.07 10.19 -14.85
C GLN A 195 8.61 11.06 -13.72
N TRP A 196 9.75 10.68 -13.16
CA TRP A 196 10.39 11.40 -12.06
C TRP A 196 11.14 12.64 -12.54
N VAL A 197 11.20 13.67 -11.70
CA VAL A 197 12.00 14.88 -11.98
C VAL A 197 13.50 14.56 -11.97
N ASN A 198 13.97 13.73 -11.03
CA ASN A 198 15.40 13.38 -10.89
C ASN A 198 15.71 11.91 -11.21
N GLY A 199 14.85 11.25 -11.99
CA GLY A 199 14.98 9.82 -12.29
C GLY A 199 14.98 8.95 -11.01
N LYS A 200 15.82 7.91 -11.00
CA LYS A 200 15.93 6.94 -9.91
C LYS A 200 16.17 7.56 -8.54
N LYS A 201 16.94 8.65 -8.48
CA LYS A 201 17.34 9.30 -7.23
C LYS A 201 16.13 9.72 -6.38
N THR A 202 15.03 10.11 -7.03
CA THR A 202 13.78 10.48 -6.33
C THR A 202 13.23 9.34 -5.46
N VAL A 203 13.31 8.10 -5.95
CA VAL A 203 12.83 6.91 -5.22
C VAL A 203 13.82 6.53 -4.12
N ASP A 204 15.12 6.57 -4.40
CA ASP A 204 16.17 6.26 -3.42
C ASP A 204 16.14 7.24 -2.22
N ASP A 205 15.96 8.54 -2.49
CA ASP A 205 15.82 9.57 -1.46
C ASP A 205 14.60 9.27 -0.56
N ALA A 206 13.47 8.85 -1.13
CA ALA A 206 12.28 8.46 -0.36
C ALA A 206 12.51 7.20 0.48
N ARG A 207 13.20 6.19 -0.05
CA ARG A 207 13.54 4.97 0.71
C ARG A 207 14.37 5.30 1.95
N SER A 208 15.28 6.26 1.86
CA SER A 208 16.13 6.66 2.99
C SER A 208 15.36 7.27 4.17
N THR A 209 14.13 7.75 3.92
CA THR A 209 13.24 8.30 4.97
C THR A 209 12.49 7.21 5.73
N LEU A 210 12.41 6.00 5.18
CA LEU A 210 11.67 4.91 5.79
C LEU A 210 12.48 4.25 6.92
N PRO A 211 11.84 3.93 8.06
CA PRO A 211 12.53 3.39 9.23
C PRO A 211 13.09 1.99 9.03
N ALA A 212 12.64 1.23 8.01
CA ALA A 212 13.17 -0.09 7.73
C ALA A 212 14.21 -0.04 6.60
N ARG A 213 15.36 -0.67 6.88
CA ARG A 213 16.43 -1.03 5.94
C ARG A 213 17.41 0.10 5.58
N GLN A 214 18.19 0.52 6.58
CA GLN A 214 19.58 0.88 6.31
C GLN A 214 20.33 -0.43 6.06
N ASP A 215 20.62 -0.71 4.79
CA ASP A 215 21.57 -1.77 4.41
C ASP A 215 23.00 -1.41 4.85
#